data_AF-A0A7S8IY34-F1
#
_entry.id   AF-A0A7S8IY34-F1
#
_cell.length_a   1.000
_cell.length_b   1.000
_cell.length_c   1.000
_cell.angle_alpha   90.00
_cell.angle_beta   90.00
_cell.angle_gamma   90.00
#
_symmetry.space_group_name_H-M   'P 1'
#
loop_
_entity.id
_entity.type
_entity.pdbx_description
1 polymer ?
#
loop_
_entity_poly.entity_id
_entity_poly.type
_entity_poly.pdbx_seq_one_letter_code
_entity_poly.pdbx_strand_id
1 'polypeptide(L)'
;MAKSKTERGRFSSRKKMEVVLRVLRGDDLDVVSREAGITAATVSEWRDQFVASGQAGLKSRAAEGRDDELVRLKALVGDLTMRLELSREAVQRLRGGVPLATGRSTR
;
A
#
# COMPACT_ATOMS: atom_id res chain seq x y z
N MET A 1 35.94 -13.47 23.43
CA MET A 1 35.58 -12.30 22.61
C MET A 1 34.17 -12.52 22.06
N ALA A 2 33.15 -11.98 22.74
CA ALA A 2 31.75 -12.17 22.39
C ALA A 2 31.42 -11.31 21.15
N LYS A 3 31.04 -11.93 20.03
CA LYS A 3 30.48 -11.20 18.89
C LYS A 3 29.05 -10.78 19.25
N SER A 4 28.84 -9.47 19.37
CA SER A 4 27.53 -8.90 19.61
C SER A 4 26.58 -9.29 18.47
N LYS A 5 25.42 -9.82 18.86
CA LYS A 5 24.26 -10.06 18.00
C LYS A 5 23.79 -8.68 17.54
N THR A 6 24.31 -8.19 16.42
CA THR A 6 23.89 -6.91 15.83
C THR A 6 22.37 -6.91 15.80
N GLU A 7 21.83 -5.94 16.52
CA GLU A 7 20.41 -5.67 16.62
C GLU A 7 19.82 -5.75 15.21
N ARG A 8 18.76 -6.55 15.05
CA ARG A 8 17.97 -6.64 13.81
C ARG A 8 17.19 -5.33 13.62
N GLY A 9 17.93 -4.23 13.52
CA GLY A 9 17.42 -2.91 13.24
C GLY A 9 16.68 -2.92 11.92
N ARG A 10 15.55 -2.23 11.88
CA ARG A 10 14.72 -2.10 10.70
C ARG A 10 15.54 -1.42 9.60
N PHE A 11 15.96 -2.16 8.57
CA PHE A 11 16.57 -1.56 7.39
C PHE A 11 15.58 -0.62 6.73
N SER A 12 16.01 0.63 6.49
CA SER A 12 15.24 1.55 5.66
C SER A 12 15.14 1.02 4.24
N SER A 13 14.05 1.34 3.53
CA SER A 13 13.86 0.97 2.13
C SER A 13 15.04 1.41 1.26
N ARG A 14 15.57 2.62 1.50
CA ARG A 14 16.74 3.16 0.82
C ARG A 14 17.99 2.30 1.04
N LYS A 15 18.24 1.86 2.28
CA LYS A 15 19.43 1.04 2.56
C LYS A 15 19.30 -0.37 1.97
N LYS A 16 18.11 -0.96 2.00
CA LYS A 16 17.84 -2.24 1.30
C LYS A 16 18.12 -2.11 -0.20
N MET A 17 17.64 -1.04 -0.82
CA MET A 17 17.86 -0.78 -2.25
C MET A 17 19.33 -0.61 -2.59
N GLU A 18 20.10 0.13 -1.79
CA GLU A 18 21.55 0.29 -1.97
C GLU A 18 22.27 -1.06 -1.97
N VAL A 19 21.99 -1.91 -0.98
CA VAL A 19 22.55 -3.27 -0.86
C VAL A 19 22.21 -4.11 -2.10
N VAL A 20 20.95 -4.10 -2.53
CA VAL A 20 20.50 -4.86 -3.71
C VAL A 20 21.16 -4.35 -4.99
N LEU A 21 21.27 -3.04 -5.17
CA LEU A 21 21.89 -2.45 -6.37
C LEU A 21 23.38 -2.77 -6.48
N ARG A 22 24.09 -2.91 -5.36
CA ARG A 22 25.49 -3.36 -5.37
C ARG A 22 25.63 -4.76 -5.95
N VAL A 23 24.81 -5.71 -5.46
CA VAL A 23 24.78 -7.08 -5.98
C VAL A 23 24.39 -7.10 -7.47
N LEU A 24 23.41 -6.31 -7.89
CA LEU A 24 23.02 -6.22 -9.31
C LEU A 24 24.09 -5.60 -10.21
N ARG A 25 25.02 -4.81 -9.66
CA ARG A 25 26.17 -4.26 -10.40
C ARG A 25 27.35 -5.24 -10.50
N GLY A 26 27.27 -6.39 -9.83
CA GLY A 26 28.28 -7.44 -9.88
C GLY A 26 29.15 -7.55 -8.62
N ASP A 27 28.86 -6.80 -7.54
CA ASP A 27 29.54 -7.01 -6.27
C ASP A 27 29.22 -8.42 -5.72
N ASP A 28 30.22 -9.05 -5.11
CA ASP A 28 30.08 -10.38 -4.53
C ASP A 28 29.05 -10.40 -3.39
N LEU A 29 28.13 -11.38 -3.44
CA LEU A 29 27.00 -11.48 -2.51
C LEU A 29 27.47 -11.68 -1.06
N ASP A 30 28.52 -12.48 -0.85
CA ASP A 30 29.04 -12.78 0.49
C ASP A 30 29.73 -11.54 1.07
N VAL A 31 30.50 -10.82 0.27
CA VAL A 31 31.13 -9.55 0.67
C VAL A 31 30.06 -8.52 1.07
N VAL A 32 29.07 -8.30 0.21
CA VAL A 32 27.98 -7.33 0.48
C VAL A 32 27.19 -7.71 1.73
N SER A 33 26.92 -9.00 1.94
CA SER A 33 26.19 -9.48 3.11
C SER A 33 26.95 -9.20 4.42
N ARG A 34 28.26 -9.45 4.43
CA ARG A 34 29.14 -9.21 5.59
C ARG A 34 29.24 -7.74 5.92
N GLU A 35 29.41 -6.88 4.92
CA GLU A 35 29.45 -5.42 5.10
C GLU A 35 28.11 -4.86 5.59
N ALA A 36 27.00 -5.40 5.11
CA ALA A 36 25.66 -5.03 5.56
C ALA A 36 25.28 -5.66 6.92
N GLY A 37 26.06 -6.60 7.45
CA GLY A 37 25.77 -7.28 8.71
C GLY A 37 24.55 -8.22 8.66
N ILE A 38 24.19 -8.71 7.46
CA ILE A 38 23.05 -9.62 7.24
C ILE A 38 23.50 -10.87 6.48
N THR A 39 22.64 -11.88 6.41
CA THR A 39 22.99 -13.13 5.72
C THR A 39 22.90 -12.96 4.21
N ALA A 40 23.75 -13.66 3.45
CA ALA A 40 23.67 -13.73 1.99
C ALA A 40 22.29 -14.17 1.50
N ALA A 41 21.63 -15.09 2.24
CA ALA A 41 20.25 -15.49 1.97
C ALA A 41 19.26 -14.31 2.04
N THR A 42 19.39 -13.43 3.03
CA THR A 42 18.53 -12.23 3.15
C THR A 42 18.76 -11.26 1.99
N VAL A 43 20.01 -11.07 1.58
CA VAL A 43 20.36 -10.22 0.43
C VAL A 43 19.81 -10.82 -0.87
N SER A 44 19.93 -12.14 -1.05
CA SER A 44 19.36 -12.84 -2.21
C SER A 44 17.84 -12.68 -2.26
N GLU A 45 17.16 -12.86 -1.13
CA GLU A 45 15.71 -12.67 -1.04
C GLU A 45 15.30 -11.24 -1.46
N TRP A 46 16.01 -10.21 -0.96
CA TRP A 46 15.73 -8.83 -1.35
C TRP A 46 16.01 -8.57 -2.83
N ARG A 47 17.07 -9.15 -3.40
CA ARG A 47 17.36 -9.05 -4.83
C ARG A 47 16.23 -9.64 -5.67
N ASP A 48 15.78 -10.84 -5.31
CA ASP A 48 14.74 -11.54 -6.07
C ASP A 48 13.40 -10.79 -5.97
N GLN A 49 13.04 -10.29 -4.77
CA GLN A 49 11.88 -9.41 -4.58
C GLN A 49 11.98 -8.09 -5.36
N PHE A 50 13.16 -7.48 -5.40
CA PHE A 50 13.39 -6.23 -6.15
C PHE A 50 13.22 -6.43 -7.65
N VAL A 51 13.78 -7.51 -8.22
CA VAL A 51 13.63 -7.83 -9.65
C VAL A 51 12.18 -8.13 -10.00
N ALA A 52 11.48 -8.93 -9.18
CA ALA A 52 10.07 -9.25 -9.40
C ALA A 52 9.18 -8.00 -9.34
N SER A 53 9.41 -7.13 -8.35
CA SER A 53 8.69 -5.86 -8.20
C SER A 53 9.01 -4.88 -9.33
N GLY A 54 10.28 -4.80 -9.75
CA GLY A 54 10.70 -3.98 -10.89
C GLY A 54 10.03 -4.43 -12.18
N GLN A 55 9.97 -5.74 -12.44
CA GLN A 55 9.26 -6.28 -13.60
C GLN A 55 7.75 -6.01 -13.54
N ALA A 56 7.12 -6.14 -12.36
CA ALA A 56 5.71 -5.79 -12.18
C ALA A 56 5.46 -4.30 -12.43
N GLY A 57 6.34 -3.43 -11.95
CA GLY A 57 6.30 -1.99 -12.19
C GLY A 57 6.45 -1.61 -13.66
N LEU A 58 7.31 -2.31 -14.41
CA LEU A 58 7.48 -2.08 -15.85
C LEU A 58 6.31 -2.58 -16.70
N LYS A 59 5.63 -3.64 -16.26
CA LYS A 59 4.37 -4.12 -16.87
C LYS A 59 3.20 -3.17 -16.58
N SER A 60 3.33 -2.32 -15.55
CA SER A 60 2.29 -1.43 -15.10
C SER A 60 2.15 -0.19 -15.99
N ARG A 61 1.48 -0.41 -17.12
CA ARG A 61 0.47 0.54 -17.62
C ARG A 61 -0.80 0.55 -16.72
N ALA A 62 -0.74 -0.08 -15.55
CA ALA A 62 -1.85 -0.47 -14.67
C ALA A 62 -2.00 0.42 -13.42
N ALA A 63 -1.04 1.30 -13.12
CA ALA A 63 -1.17 2.30 -12.07
C ALA A 63 -2.36 3.23 -12.35
N GLU A 64 -2.57 3.59 -13.62
CA GLU A 64 -3.75 4.34 -14.08
C GLU A 64 -5.06 3.60 -13.71
N GLY A 65 -5.18 2.30 -14.05
CA GLY A 65 -6.40 1.54 -13.75
C GLY A 65 -6.68 1.37 -12.25
N ARG A 66 -5.64 1.13 -11.44
CA ARG A 66 -5.80 1.00 -9.98
C ARG A 66 -6.13 2.34 -9.32
N ASP A 67 -5.49 3.43 -9.74
CA ASP A 67 -5.73 4.75 -9.18
C ASP A 67 -7.12 5.26 -9.59
N ASP A 68 -7.55 5.00 -10.82
CA ASP A 68 -8.91 5.29 -11.30
C ASP A 68 -9.97 4.49 -10.53
N GLU A 69 -9.73 3.21 -10.27
CA GLU A 69 -10.61 2.38 -9.45
C GLU A 69 -10.65 2.89 -8.00
N LEU A 70 -9.52 3.32 -7.45
CA LEU A 70 -9.43 3.89 -6.10
C LEU A 70 -10.21 5.21 -6.01
N VAL A 71 -10.11 6.09 -7.01
CA VAL A 71 -10.91 7.31 -7.11
C VAL A 71 -12.40 6.99 -7.18
N ARG A 72 -12.80 6.04 -8.05
CA ARG A 72 -14.19 5.59 -8.18
C ARG A 72 -14.74 5.03 -6.87
N LEU A 73 -13.98 4.18 -6.19
CA LEU A 73 -14.38 3.57 -4.93
C LEU A 73 -14.51 4.62 -3.82
N LYS A 74 -13.60 5.60 -3.74
CA LYS A 74 -13.72 6.73 -2.80
C LYS A 74 -15.00 7.54 -3.04
N ALA A 75 -15.31 7.83 -4.30
CA ALA A 75 -16.54 8.56 -4.66
C ALA A 75 -17.80 7.76 -4.28
N LEU A 76 -17.82 6.46 -4.56
CA LEU A 76 -18.93 5.58 -4.20
C LEU A 76 -19.12 5.48 -2.69
N VAL A 77 -18.03 5.37 -1.92
CA VAL A 77 -18.08 5.39 -0.45
C VAL A 77 -18.70 6.69 0.04
N GLY A 78 -18.29 7.85 -0.50
CA GLY A 78 -18.88 9.14 -0.15
C GLY A 78 -20.38 9.21 -0.43
N ASP A 79 -20.82 8.80 -1.62
CA ASP A 79 -22.24 8.76 -2.00
C ASP A 79 -23.05 7.82 -1.08
N LEU A 80 -22.55 6.61 -0.82
CA LEU A 80 -23.22 5.66 0.08
C LEU A 80 -23.29 6.18 1.52
N THR A 81 -22.23 6.83 2.02
CA THR A 81 -22.25 7.46 3.34
C THR A 81 -23.28 8.57 3.41
N MET A 82 -23.37 9.45 2.40
CA MET A 82 -24.38 10.50 2.36
C MET A 82 -25.80 9.93 2.35
N ARG A 83 -26.07 8.91 1.51
CA ARG A 83 -27.39 8.24 1.45
C ARG A 83 -27.78 7.58 2.77
N LEU A 84 -26.81 6.95 3.43
CA LEU A 84 -27.00 6.32 4.73
C LEU A 84 -27.39 7.35 5.80
N GLU A 85 -26.70 8.50 5.86
CA GLU A 85 -27.02 9.57 6.81
C GLU A 85 -28.39 10.19 6.54
N LEU A 86 -28.73 10.48 5.27
CA LEU A 86 -30.07 10.95 4.91
C LEU A 86 -31.17 9.95 5.29
N SER A 87 -30.93 8.65 5.07
CA SER A 87 -31.87 7.59 5.45
C SER A 87 -32.03 7.52 6.97
N ARG A 88 -30.95 7.66 7.74
CA ARG A 88 -31.00 7.69 9.21
C ARG A 88 -31.80 8.89 9.71
N GLU A 89 -31.56 10.07 9.16
CA GLU A 89 -32.31 11.27 9.50
C GLU A 89 -33.80 11.11 9.20
N ALA A 90 -34.16 10.58 8.03
CA ALA A 90 -35.54 10.34 7.67
C ALA A 90 -36.25 9.39 8.64
N VAL A 91 -35.58 8.30 9.05
CA VAL A 91 -36.10 7.37 10.07
C VAL A 91 -36.31 8.08 11.41
N GLN A 92 -35.36 8.91 11.84
CA GLN A 92 -35.50 9.66 13.09
C GLN A 92 -36.66 10.65 13.06
N ARG A 93 -36.85 11.37 11.94
CA ARG A 93 -37.98 12.30 11.76
C ARG A 93 -39.31 11.58 11.84
N LEU A 94 -39.45 10.45 11.16
CA LEU A 94 -40.66 9.62 11.21
C LEU A 94 -40.93 9.09 12.62
N ARG A 95 -39.89 8.63 13.34
CA ARG A 95 -40.01 8.23 14.76
C ARG A 95 -40.43 9.38 15.66
N GLY A 96 -39.99 10.60 15.36
CA GLY A 96 -40.40 11.83 16.04
C GLY A 96 -41.77 12.38 15.61
N GLY A 97 -42.52 11.66 14.76
CA GLY A 97 -43.83 12.09 14.27
C GLY A 97 -43.78 13.24 13.26
N VAL A 98 -42.60 13.59 12.75
CA VAL A 98 -42.40 14.64 11.75
C VAL A 98 -42.55 14.04 10.35
N PRO A 99 -43.53 14.49 9.53
CA PRO A 99 -43.65 14.05 8.16
C PRO A 99 -42.40 14.37 7.33
N LEU A 100 -42.05 13.48 6.40
CA LEU A 100 -41.02 13.77 5.40
C LEU A 100 -41.56 14.77 4.37
N ALA A 101 -40.71 15.67 3.89
CA ALA A 101 -41.11 16.62 2.86
C ALA A 101 -41.51 15.87 1.58
N THR A 102 -42.69 16.19 1.04
CA THR A 102 -43.14 15.66 -0.25
C THR A 102 -42.37 16.37 -1.37
N GLY A 103 -41.26 15.77 -1.81
CA GLY A 103 -40.55 16.22 -3.00
C GLY A 103 -41.44 16.06 -4.24
N ARG A 104 -41.51 17.09 -5.09
CA ARG A 104 -42.11 16.95 -6.42
C ARG A 104 -41.21 16.06 -7.26
N SER A 105 -41.73 14.90 -7.65
CA SER A 105 -41.14 14.08 -8.71
C SER A 105 -41.10 14.92 -9.99
N THR A 106 -39.91 15.40 -10.36
CA THR A 106 -39.67 15.90 -11.71
C THR A 106 -39.22 14.69 -12.51
N ARG A 107 -40.11 14.28 -13.40
CA ARG A 107 -39.92 13.18 -14.34
C ARG A 107 -39.06 13.64 -15.50
#